data_AF-A0A1I3IZK4-F1
#
_entry.id   AF-A0A1I3IZK4-F1
#
_cell.length_a   1.000
_cell.length_b   1.000
_cell.length_c   1.000
_cell.angle_alpha   90.00
_cell.angle_beta   90.00
_cell.angle_gamma   90.00
#
_symmetry.space_group_name_H-M   'P 1'
#
loop_
_entity.id
_entity.type
_entity.pdbx_description
1 polymer ?
#
loop_
_entity_poly.entity_id
_entity_poly.type
_entity_poly.pdbx_seq_one_letter_code
_entity_poly.pdbx_strand_id
1 'polypeptide(L)'
;MMTMVSGYPTEEELRKRISRQLSWHSPPDAVALIWRGYLAALLEWAIIENEVYERLEMLLPKVGVKEQVELFADELLSAERESEIDKSSRR
;
A
#
# COMPACT_ATOMS: atom_id res chain seq x y z
N MET A 1 17.36 -17.37 -7.69
CA MET A 1 17.04 -17.72 -6.29
C MET A 1 17.41 -16.49 -5.47
N MET A 2 16.45 -15.65 -5.12
CA MET A 2 16.71 -14.40 -4.40
C MET A 2 17.22 -14.73 -2.99
N THR A 3 18.35 -14.14 -2.63
CA THR A 3 18.94 -14.19 -1.29
C THR A 3 17.98 -13.54 -0.30
N MET A 4 17.37 -14.36 0.55
CA MET A 4 16.53 -13.95 1.68
C MET A 4 17.38 -13.10 2.64
N VAL A 5 17.08 -11.81 2.79
CA VAL A 5 17.67 -11.00 3.86
C VAL A 5 17.04 -11.45 5.18
N SER A 6 17.79 -12.17 6.02
CA SER A 6 17.27 -12.68 7.30
C SER A 6 16.80 -11.53 8.19
N GLY A 7 15.53 -11.51 8.58
CA GLY A 7 14.96 -10.50 9.49
C GLY A 7 13.69 -9.79 9.00
N TYR A 8 13.31 -9.97 7.73
CA TYR A 8 12.11 -9.35 7.15
C TYR A 8 10.98 -10.36 6.90
N PRO A 9 9.71 -9.93 6.99
CA PRO A 9 8.56 -10.81 6.72
C PRO A 9 8.49 -11.20 5.23
N THR A 10 8.12 -12.44 4.97
CA THR A 10 7.85 -12.96 3.62
C THR A 10 6.54 -12.41 3.05
N GLU A 11 6.37 -12.45 1.72
CA GLU A 11 5.10 -12.07 1.06
C GLU A 11 3.91 -12.84 1.67
N GLU A 12 4.08 -14.14 1.91
CA GLU A 12 3.04 -14.99 2.46
C GLU A 12 2.66 -14.61 3.90
N GLU A 13 3.64 -14.21 4.72
CA GLU A 13 3.38 -13.69 6.07
C GLU A 13 2.67 -12.34 6.04
N LEU A 14 3.08 -11.44 5.13
CA LEU A 14 2.43 -10.15 4.93
C LEU A 14 0.97 -10.34 4.50
N ARG A 15 0.72 -11.17 3.47
CA ARG A 15 -0.62 -11.52 2.99
C ARG A 15 -1.52 -12.03 4.12
N LYS A 16 -1.04 -13.01 4.90
CA LYS A 16 -1.78 -13.55 6.05
C LYS A 16 -2.11 -12.49 7.10
N ARG A 17 -1.16 -11.60 7.41
CA ARG A 17 -1.37 -10.54 8.41
C ARG A 17 -2.37 -9.49 7.91
N ILE A 18 -2.22 -9.03 6.68
CA ILE A 18 -3.14 -8.07 6.03
C ILE A 18 -4.56 -8.62 6.05
N SER A 19 -4.80 -9.80 5.49
CA SER A 19 -6.14 -10.39 5.41
C SER A 19 -6.77 -10.58 6.78
N ARG A 20 -5.99 -11.05 7.77
CA ARG A 20 -6.48 -11.23 9.14
C ARG A 20 -6.88 -9.91 9.77
N GLN A 21 -6.07 -8.87 9.66
CA GLN A 21 -6.36 -7.58 10.30
C GLN A 21 -7.50 -6.83 9.62
N LEU A 22 -7.61 -6.91 8.29
CA LEU A 22 -8.76 -6.37 7.57
C LEU A 22 -10.07 -7.04 8.01
N SER A 23 -10.04 -8.30 8.45
CA SER A 23 -11.25 -9.01 8.91
C SER A 23 -11.78 -8.56 10.28
N TRP A 24 -11.01 -7.80 11.06
CA TRP A 24 -11.38 -7.44 12.44
C TRP A 24 -12.32 -6.23 12.53
N HIS A 25 -12.37 -5.37 11.51
CA HIS A 25 -13.11 -4.11 11.55
C HIS A 25 -13.88 -3.84 10.27
N SER A 26 -15.01 -3.12 10.37
CA SER A 26 -15.82 -2.68 9.24
C SER A 26 -16.29 -1.22 9.43
N PRO A 27 -15.96 -0.27 8.53
CA PRO A 27 -15.05 -0.43 7.39
C PRO A 27 -13.57 -0.46 7.84
N PRO A 28 -12.70 -1.18 7.12
CA PRO A 28 -11.30 -1.33 7.50
C PRO A 28 -10.39 -0.19 7.02
N ASP A 29 -10.92 1.00 6.70
CA ASP A 29 -10.19 2.06 6.01
C ASP A 29 -8.89 2.48 6.72
N ALA A 30 -8.95 2.68 8.04
CA ALA A 30 -7.76 3.02 8.83
C ALA A 30 -6.70 1.91 8.81
N VAL A 31 -7.14 0.64 8.88
CA VAL A 31 -6.23 -0.52 8.78
C VAL A 31 -5.61 -0.61 7.39
N ALA A 32 -6.39 -0.33 6.35
CA ALA A 32 -5.91 -0.30 4.97
C ALA A 32 -4.85 0.78 4.76
N LEU A 33 -5.08 2.00 5.27
CA LEU A 33 -4.11 3.11 5.18
C LEU A 33 -2.79 2.78 5.89
N ILE A 34 -2.84 2.19 7.09
CA ILE A 34 -1.65 1.74 7.83
C ILE A 34 -0.86 0.73 7.00
N TRP A 35 -1.54 -0.26 6.40
CA TRP A 35 -0.89 -1.24 5.55
C TRP A 35 -0.32 -0.64 4.27
N ARG A 36 -1.02 0.31 3.62
CA ARG A 36 -0.51 1.01 2.43
C ARG A 36 0.82 1.70 2.74
N GLY A 37 0.88 2.48 3.82
CA GLY A 37 2.11 3.16 4.24
C GLY A 37 3.23 2.18 4.60
N TYR A 38 2.91 1.09 5.30
CA TYR A 38 3.90 0.07 5.64
C TYR A 38 4.49 -0.62 4.39
N LEU A 39 3.64 -1.01 3.43
CA LEU A 39 4.08 -1.61 2.17
C LEU A 39 4.90 -0.62 1.32
N ALA A 40 4.53 0.66 1.31
CA ALA A 40 5.29 1.69 0.60
C ALA A 40 6.71 1.83 1.18
N ALA A 41 6.86 1.86 2.51
CA ALA A 41 8.18 1.89 3.14
C ALA A 41 9.03 0.65 2.81
N LEU A 42 8.42 -0.54 2.78
CA LEU A 42 9.13 -1.76 2.39
C LEU A 42 9.60 -1.72 0.93
N LEU A 43 8.81 -1.12 0.03
CA LEU A 43 9.17 -0.93 -1.37
C LEU A 43 10.31 0.09 -1.50
N GLU A 44 10.17 1.27 -0.90
CA GLU A 44 11.18 2.35 -0.91
C GLU A 44 12.54 1.91 -0.35
N TRP A 45 12.55 1.05 0.67
CA TRP A 45 13.78 0.50 1.25
C TRP A 45 14.30 -0.75 0.52
N ALA A 46 13.73 -1.09 -0.65
CA ALA A 46 14.08 -2.26 -1.45
C ALA A 46 14.03 -3.59 -0.65
N ILE A 47 13.14 -3.68 0.35
CA ILE A 47 12.89 -4.90 1.12
C ILE A 47 11.96 -5.84 0.35
N ILE A 48 11.04 -5.28 -0.44
CA ILE A 48 10.18 -6.02 -1.37
C ILE A 48 10.32 -5.44 -2.79
N GLU A 49 10.13 -6.30 -3.79
CA GLU A 49 10.10 -5.88 -5.20
C GLU A 49 8.76 -5.24 -5.56
N ASN A 50 8.75 -4.46 -6.65
CA ASN A 50 7.55 -3.80 -7.14
C ASN A 50 6.40 -4.78 -7.39
N GLU A 51 6.69 -5.95 -7.95
CA GLU A 51 5.68 -6.99 -8.23
C GLU A 51 5.08 -7.57 -6.94
N VAL A 52 5.87 -7.64 -5.86
CA VAL A 52 5.39 -8.08 -4.53
C VAL A 52 4.48 -7.00 -3.94
N TYR A 53 4.88 -5.73 -4.05
CA TYR A 53 4.07 -4.59 -3.62
C TYR A 53 2.70 -4.59 -4.31
N GLU A 54 2.65 -4.66 -5.64
CA GLU A 54 1.40 -4.67 -6.42
C GLU A 54 0.46 -5.82 -5.98
N ARG A 55 1.01 -7.02 -5.76
CA ARG A 55 0.22 -8.17 -5.30
C ARG A 55 -0.38 -8.00 -3.91
N LEU A 56 0.36 -7.36 -3.00
CA LEU A 56 -0.10 -7.11 -1.63
C LEU A 56 -1.06 -5.92 -1.58
N GLU A 57 -0.82 -4.87 -2.38
CA GLU A 57 -1.68 -3.69 -2.49
C GLU A 57 -3.09 -4.07 -2.98
N MET A 58 -3.19 -5.02 -3.92
CA MET A 58 -4.48 -5.54 -4.40
C MET A 58 -5.36 -6.17 -3.30
N LEU A 59 -4.80 -6.51 -2.14
CA LEU A 59 -5.59 -7.01 -1.00
C LEU A 59 -6.28 -5.87 -0.23
N LEU A 60 -5.85 -4.63 -0.43
CA LEU A 60 -6.29 -3.47 0.33
C LEU A 60 -7.47 -2.79 -0.38
N PRO A 61 -8.49 -2.33 0.36
CA PRO A 61 -9.51 -1.43 -0.16
C PRO A 61 -8.89 -0.22 -0.87
N LYS A 62 -9.57 0.28 -1.91
CA LYS A 62 -9.17 1.49 -2.65
C LYS A 62 -9.53 2.75 -1.85
N VAL A 63 -8.79 3.00 -0.79
CA VAL A 63 -8.89 4.18 0.08
C VAL A 63 -7.53 4.87 0.18
N GLY A 64 -7.53 6.19 0.37
CA GLY A 64 -6.29 6.95 0.55
C GLY A 64 -5.42 7.11 -0.69
N VAL A 65 -6.00 7.08 -1.89
CA VAL A 65 -5.24 7.11 -3.16
C VAL A 65 -4.43 8.41 -3.29
N LYS A 66 -4.98 9.54 -2.84
CA LYS A 66 -4.30 10.83 -2.87
C LYS A 66 -3.10 10.83 -1.93
N GLU A 67 -3.33 10.42 -0.68
CA GLU A 67 -2.32 10.32 0.37
C GLU A 67 -1.18 9.37 -0.03
N GLN A 68 -1.49 8.29 -0.75
CA GLN A 68 -0.49 7.37 -1.29
C GLN A 68 0.38 8.06 -2.37
N VAL A 69 -0.21 8.84 -3.27
CA VAL A 69 0.55 9.58 -4.30
C VAL A 69 1.45 10.62 -3.63
N GLU A 70 0.94 11.36 -2.65
CA GLU A 70 1.73 12.33 -1.87
C GLU A 70 2.92 11.66 -1.18
N LEU A 71 2.68 10.51 -0.56
CA LEU A 71 3.72 9.75 0.15
C LEU A 71 4.87 9.33 -0.77
N PHE A 72 4.57 8.87 -2.00
CA PHE A 72 5.62 8.50 -2.96
C PHE A 72 6.28 9.71 -3.63
N ALA A 73 5.56 10.82 -3.78
CA ALA A 73 6.10 12.03 -4.35
C ALA A 73 6.93 12.85 -3.35
N ASP A 74 6.81 12.56 -2.05
CA ASP A 74 7.34 13.35 -0.93
C ASP A 74 6.93 14.83 -1.00
N GLU A 75 5.73 15.09 -1.52
CA GLU A 75 5.15 16.42 -1.72
C GLU A 75 3.63 16.37 -1.68
N LEU A 76 3.00 17.51 -1.35
CA LEU A 76 1.55 17.65 -1.43
C LEU A 76 1.09 17.67 -2.89
N LEU A 77 -0.08 17.09 -3.15
CA LEU A 77 -0.69 17.17 -4.48
C LEU A 77 -1.07 18.62 -4.83
N SER A 78 -0.81 19.01 -6.07
CA SER A 78 -1.44 20.21 -6.63
C SER A 78 -2.94 19.96 -6.84
N ALA A 79 -3.75 21.03 -6.78
CA ALA A 79 -5.19 20.95 -7.02
C ALA A 79 -5.55 20.34 -8.39
N GLU A 80 -4.69 20.55 -9.38
CA GLU A 80 -4.83 19.99 -10.73
C GLU A 80 -4.71 18.45 -10.70
N ARG A 81 -3.62 17.92 -10.12
CA ARG A 81 -3.42 16.46 -9.96
C ARG A 81 -4.49 15.82 -9.08
N GLU A 82 -4.88 16.50 -8.01
CA GLU A 82 -5.95 16.02 -7.14
C GLU A 82 -7.25 15.78 -7.94
N SER A 83 -7.58 16.74 -8.82
CA SER A 83 -8.76 16.64 -9.70
C SER A 83 -8.66 15.51 -10.73
N GLU A 84 -7.45 15.17 -11.17
CA GLU A 84 -7.21 14.06 -12.11
C GLU A 84 -7.42 12.70 -11.45
N ILE A 85 -6.91 12.53 -10.23
CA ILE A 85 -7.07 11.32 -9.41
C ILE A 85 -8.56 11.08 -9.07
N ASP A 86 -9.29 12.15 -8.76
CA ASP A 86 -10.73 12.05 -8.49
C ASP A 86 -11.54 11.63 -9.73
N LYS A 87 -11.13 12.08 -10.92
CA LYS A 87 -11.77 11.69 -12.19
C LYS A 87 -11.48 10.24 -12.55
N SER A 88 -10.26 9.75 -12.32
CA SER A 88 -9.87 8.37 -12.61
C SER A 88 -10.49 7.37 -11.63
N SER A 89 -10.70 7.77 -10.37
CA SER A 89 -11.28 6.91 -9.32
C SER A 89 -12.80 6.68 -9.46
N ARG A 90 -13.46 7.43 -10.36
CA ARG A 90 -14.92 7.33 -10.63
C ARG A 90 -15.26 6.51 -11.89
N ARG A 91 -14.27 5.94 -12.57
CA ARG A 91 -14.44 5.05 -13.73
C ARG A 91 -14.17 3.59 -13.34
#